data_AF-A0A7S0W5V9-F1
#
_entry.id   AF-A0A7S0W5V9-F1
#
_cell.length_a   1.000
_cell.length_b   1.000
_cell.length_c   1.000
_cell.angle_alpha   90.00
_cell.angle_beta   90.00
_cell.angle_gamma   90.00
#
_symmetry.space_group_name_H-M   'P 1'
#
loop_
_entity.id
_entity.type
_entity.pdbx_description
1 polymer ?
#
loop_
_entity_poly.entity_id
_entity_poly.type
_entity_poly.pdbx_seq_one_letter_code
_entity_poly.pdbx_strand_id
1 'polypeptide(L)'
;MSGSGGASGEGKKARKTGVDANAKAEGIIVKHNPWLSRIPCLSPAMTLPNADPSLATITDRIARMWRSDFSWSASFDPVFLSNLMREGYLPTAHDVSGPIKYVLLPKLHEQRCLLSFPELNVNRGARRAAGRFSISVDQRFDEVVERCIEQHGESWLHPPIVEGFRDLYR
;
A
#
# COMPACT_ATOMS: atom_id res chain seq x y z
N MET A 1 -11.20 39.26 13.17
CA MET A 1 -11.28 37.79 13.22
C MET A 1 -12.49 37.35 12.42
N SER A 2 -12.29 36.82 11.22
CA SER A 2 -13.24 35.95 10.49
C SER A 2 -12.77 35.80 9.05
N GLY A 3 -12.31 34.61 8.70
CA GLY A 3 -11.91 34.23 7.35
C GLY A 3 -11.92 32.71 7.24
N SER A 4 -13.11 32.13 7.18
CA SER A 4 -13.35 30.72 6.91
C SER A 4 -14.01 30.56 5.53
N GLY A 5 -13.63 29.49 4.82
CA GLY A 5 -14.48 28.91 3.77
C GLY A 5 -14.03 29.17 2.33
N GLY A 6 -13.03 28.42 1.85
CA GLY A 6 -12.71 28.35 0.41
C GLY A 6 -12.35 26.96 -0.13
N ALA A 7 -12.02 25.98 0.73
CA ALA A 7 -11.38 24.73 0.28
C ALA A 7 -12.31 23.51 0.12
N SER A 8 -13.65 23.64 0.16
CA SER A 8 -14.53 22.47 0.37
C SER A 8 -15.23 21.86 -0.86
N GLY A 9 -15.19 22.50 -2.03
CA GLY A 9 -15.95 22.07 -3.22
C GLY A 9 -15.18 21.15 -4.17
N GLU A 10 -14.01 21.59 -4.63
CA GLU A 10 -13.23 20.88 -5.65
C GLU A 10 -12.62 19.57 -5.13
N GLY A 11 -12.11 19.59 -3.89
CA GLY A 11 -11.57 18.39 -3.24
C GLY A 11 -12.60 17.28 -3.04
N LYS A 12 -13.88 17.62 -2.83
CA LYS A 12 -14.97 16.62 -2.73
C LYS A 12 -15.30 16.01 -4.08
N LYS A 13 -15.33 16.82 -5.15
CA LYS A 13 -15.62 16.36 -6.52
C LYS A 13 -14.51 15.44 -7.04
N ALA A 14 -13.25 15.85 -6.89
CA ALA A 14 -12.08 15.05 -7.29
C ALA A 14 -12.00 13.70 -6.55
N ARG A 15 -12.29 13.69 -5.24
CA ARG A 15 -12.35 12.45 -4.45
C ARG A 15 -13.47 11.52 -4.90
N LYS A 16 -14.66 12.06 -5.16
CA LYS A 16 -15.79 11.26 -5.67
C LYS A 16 -15.46 10.63 -7.03
N THR A 17 -14.88 11.39 -7.95
CA THR A 17 -14.46 10.87 -9.26
C THR A 17 -13.40 9.78 -9.16
N GLY A 18 -12.47 9.88 -8.19
CA GLY A 18 -11.47 8.85 -7.94
C GLY A 18 -12.07 7.55 -7.42
N VAL A 19 -13.03 7.63 -6.50
CA VAL A 19 -13.76 6.45 -5.98
C VAL A 19 -14.55 5.75 -7.08
N ASP A 20 -15.28 6.52 -7.91
CA ASP A 20 -16.08 5.97 -9.01
C ASP A 20 -15.19 5.29 -10.08
N ALA A 21 -14.04 5.88 -10.39
CA ALA A 21 -13.06 5.30 -11.29
C ALA A 21 -12.49 3.98 -10.75
N ASN A 22 -12.20 3.92 -9.45
CA ASN A 22 -11.69 2.72 -8.79
C ASN A 22 -12.71 1.57 -8.82
N ALA A 23 -13.98 1.84 -8.50
CA ALA A 23 -15.04 0.83 -8.57
C ALA A 23 -15.21 0.25 -9.99
N LYS A 24 -15.08 1.10 -11.03
CA LYS A 24 -15.10 0.64 -12.42
C LYS A 24 -13.89 -0.26 -12.74
N ALA A 25 -12.70 0.11 -12.27
CA ALA A 25 -11.49 -0.69 -12.43
C ALA A 25 -11.62 -2.07 -11.76
N GLU A 26 -12.12 -2.12 -10.53
CA GLU A 26 -12.40 -3.36 -9.79
C GLU A 26 -13.35 -4.28 -10.57
N GLY A 27 -14.43 -3.73 -11.15
CA GLY A 27 -15.36 -4.50 -11.97
C GLY A 27 -14.70 -5.13 -13.22
N ILE A 28 -13.80 -4.39 -13.87
CA ILE A 28 -13.03 -4.89 -15.02
C ILE A 28 -12.06 -6.00 -14.57
N ILE A 29 -11.37 -5.80 -13.44
CA ILE A 29 -10.42 -6.78 -12.89
C ILE A 29 -11.14 -8.08 -12.54
N VAL A 30 -12.25 -8.02 -11.80
CA VAL A 30 -13.03 -9.21 -11.40
C VAL A 30 -13.59 -9.94 -12.62
N LYS A 31 -14.02 -9.22 -13.66
CA LYS A 31 -14.48 -9.85 -14.91
C LYS A 31 -13.41 -10.74 -15.56
N HIS A 32 -12.14 -10.32 -15.52
CA HIS A 32 -11.02 -11.08 -16.09
C HIS A 32 -10.38 -12.04 -15.08
N ASN A 33 -10.55 -11.80 -13.78
CA ASN A 33 -9.99 -12.57 -12.68
C ASN A 33 -11.09 -12.92 -11.65
N PRO A 34 -12.04 -13.82 -11.97
CA PRO A 34 -13.22 -14.04 -11.13
C PRO A 34 -12.91 -14.53 -9.72
N TRP A 35 -11.75 -15.14 -9.50
CA TRP A 35 -11.30 -15.62 -8.19
C TRP A 35 -11.11 -14.48 -7.18
N LEU A 36 -10.80 -13.25 -7.63
CA LEU A 36 -10.69 -12.08 -6.76
C LEU A 36 -12.01 -11.69 -6.09
N SER A 37 -13.16 -12.11 -6.65
CA SER A 37 -14.48 -11.89 -6.01
C SER A 37 -14.63 -12.61 -4.66
N ARG A 38 -13.75 -13.58 -4.37
CA ARG A 38 -13.74 -14.35 -3.12
C ARG A 38 -12.77 -13.80 -2.08
N ILE A 39 -12.03 -12.75 -2.41
CA ILE A 39 -11.04 -12.11 -1.55
C ILE A 39 -11.58 -10.72 -1.16
N PRO A 40 -11.42 -10.30 0.11
CA PRO A 40 -11.84 -8.95 0.52
C PRO A 40 -11.25 -7.87 -0.38
N CYS A 41 -12.12 -7.05 -0.98
CA CYS A 41 -11.74 -5.88 -1.75
C CYS A 41 -11.72 -4.65 -0.82
N LEU A 42 -10.59 -3.96 -0.74
CA LEU A 42 -10.42 -2.71 0.00
C LEU A 42 -10.46 -1.54 -0.98
N SER A 43 -11.12 -0.46 -0.57
CA SER A 43 -11.31 0.71 -1.41
C SER A 43 -10.84 1.99 -0.72
N PRO A 44 -10.27 2.96 -1.46
CA PRO A 44 -9.99 4.29 -0.92
C PRO A 44 -11.19 4.96 -0.26
N ALA A 45 -12.42 4.62 -0.69
CA ALA A 45 -13.65 5.11 -0.07
C ALA A 45 -13.73 4.80 1.44
N MET A 46 -13.11 3.71 1.87
CA MET A 46 -13.06 3.29 3.29
C MET A 46 -12.18 4.21 4.15
N THR A 47 -11.34 5.06 3.54
CA THR A 47 -10.46 6.00 4.26
C THR A 47 -11.07 7.39 4.41
N LEU A 48 -12.26 7.62 3.85
CA LEU A 48 -12.95 8.90 3.97
C LEU A 48 -13.39 9.15 5.43
N PRO A 49 -13.42 10.42 5.91
CA PRO A 49 -13.76 10.73 7.30
C PRO A 49 -15.09 10.19 7.81
N ASN A 50 -16.07 10.01 6.91
CA ASN A 50 -17.41 9.50 7.22
C ASN A 50 -17.66 8.15 6.53
N ALA A 51 -16.60 7.39 6.24
CA ALA A 51 -16.73 6.07 5.65
C ALA A 51 -17.46 5.14 6.63
N ASP A 52 -18.52 4.50 6.14
CA ASP A 52 -19.23 3.46 6.87
C ASP A 52 -19.43 2.23 5.95
N PRO A 53 -18.75 1.10 6.21
CA PRO A 53 -17.74 0.92 7.25
C PRO A 53 -16.41 1.64 6.92
N SER A 54 -15.71 2.10 7.96
CA SER A 54 -14.35 2.64 7.83
C SER A 54 -13.31 1.55 7.55
N LEU A 55 -12.13 1.94 7.07
CA LEU A 55 -11.02 1.00 6.85
C LEU A 55 -10.68 0.26 8.15
N ALA A 56 -10.54 0.95 9.27
CA ALA A 56 -10.26 0.34 10.58
C ALA A 56 -11.32 -0.69 10.99
N THR A 57 -12.61 -0.39 10.75
CA THR A 57 -13.72 -1.32 11.02
C THR A 57 -13.62 -2.57 10.14
N ILE A 58 -13.30 -2.40 8.87
CA ILE A 58 -13.11 -3.52 7.94
C ILE A 58 -11.87 -4.34 8.32
N THR A 59 -10.78 -3.68 8.73
CA THR A 59 -9.54 -4.34 9.15
C THR A 59 -9.76 -5.22 10.37
N ASP A 60 -10.47 -4.74 11.40
CA ASP A 60 -10.80 -5.57 12.57
C ASP A 60 -11.62 -6.82 12.18
N ARG A 61 -12.59 -6.66 11.25
CA ARG A 61 -13.36 -7.79 10.72
C ARG A 61 -12.50 -8.78 9.96
N ILE A 62 -11.60 -8.29 9.10
CA ILE A 62 -10.65 -9.13 8.34
C ILE A 62 -9.76 -9.89 9.32
N ALA A 63 -9.14 -9.20 10.28
CA ALA A 63 -8.25 -9.83 11.26
C ALA A 63 -8.93 -10.94 12.09
N ARG A 64 -10.24 -10.83 12.35
CA ARG A 64 -10.98 -11.83 13.13
C ARG A 64 -11.58 -12.97 12.31
N MET A 65 -12.01 -12.67 11.08
CA MET A 65 -12.89 -13.57 10.32
C MET A 65 -12.23 -14.12 9.05
N TRP A 66 -11.27 -13.40 8.48
CA TRP A 66 -10.61 -13.80 7.25
C TRP A 66 -9.40 -14.68 7.55
N ARG A 67 -9.36 -15.86 6.93
CA ARG A 67 -8.34 -16.88 7.22
C ARG A 67 -7.10 -16.80 6.32
N SER A 68 -7.04 -15.81 5.45
CA SER A 68 -5.88 -15.58 4.58
C SER A 68 -5.26 -14.24 4.90
N ASP A 69 -3.98 -14.08 4.58
CA ASP A 69 -3.27 -12.84 4.82
C ASP A 69 -3.67 -11.74 3.83
N PHE A 70 -4.28 -12.08 2.69
CA PHE A 70 -4.42 -11.12 1.58
C PHE A 70 -5.82 -10.54 1.46
N SER A 71 -5.87 -9.23 1.27
CA SER A 71 -6.98 -8.51 0.62
C SER A 71 -6.49 -7.98 -0.73
N TRP A 72 -7.34 -7.33 -1.52
CA TRP A 72 -6.93 -6.71 -2.78
C TRP A 72 -7.57 -5.34 -3.01
N SER A 73 -6.99 -4.53 -3.91
CA SER A 73 -7.56 -3.25 -4.38
C SER A 73 -7.08 -2.94 -5.79
N ALA A 74 -7.87 -2.14 -6.53
CA ALA A 74 -7.42 -1.55 -7.80
C ALA A 74 -6.65 -0.23 -7.59
N SER A 75 -6.64 0.32 -6.38
CA SER A 75 -6.02 1.62 -6.09
C SER A 75 -4.60 1.49 -5.55
N PHE A 76 -3.71 2.31 -6.12
CA PHE A 76 -2.36 2.56 -5.61
C PHE A 76 -2.18 4.00 -5.11
N ASP A 77 -3.29 4.69 -4.80
CA ASP A 77 -3.27 6.06 -4.29
C ASP A 77 -2.38 6.17 -3.02
N PRO A 78 -1.46 7.14 -2.95
CA PRO A 78 -0.50 7.24 -1.84
C PRO A 78 -1.19 7.43 -0.48
N VAL A 79 -2.28 8.20 -0.43
CA VAL A 79 -3.04 8.37 0.82
C VAL A 79 -3.68 7.05 1.23
N PHE A 80 -4.25 6.29 0.29
CA PHE A 80 -4.77 4.96 0.58
C PHE A 80 -3.68 3.99 1.05
N LEU A 81 -2.50 3.98 0.40
CA LEU A 81 -1.35 3.17 0.81
C LEU A 81 -0.90 3.47 2.24
N SER A 82 -0.78 4.76 2.61
CA SER A 82 -0.40 5.15 3.98
C SER A 82 -1.47 4.77 5.01
N ASN A 83 -2.75 4.88 4.67
CA ASN A 83 -3.83 4.40 5.53
C ASN A 83 -3.76 2.88 5.72
N LEU A 84 -3.52 2.10 4.67
CA LEU A 84 -3.32 0.65 4.79
C LEU A 84 -2.14 0.30 5.70
N MET A 85 -1.00 0.98 5.54
CA MET A 85 0.16 0.79 6.41
C MET A 85 -0.14 1.14 7.87
N ARG A 86 -0.90 2.21 8.12
CA ARG A 86 -1.33 2.59 9.48
C ARG A 86 -2.22 1.53 10.13
N GLU A 87 -3.13 0.91 9.36
CA GLU A 87 -3.96 -0.20 9.84
C GLU A 87 -3.19 -1.54 9.90
N GLY A 88 -1.89 -1.53 9.60
CA GLY A 88 -0.99 -2.68 9.79
C GLY A 88 -0.82 -3.58 8.57
N TYR A 89 -1.36 -3.23 7.40
CA TYR A 89 -1.11 -3.98 6.17
C TYR A 89 0.31 -3.71 5.64
N LEU A 90 0.86 -4.72 4.95
CA LEU A 90 2.06 -4.61 4.13
C LEU A 90 1.61 -4.54 2.66
N PRO A 91 1.60 -3.37 2.02
CA PRO A 91 1.17 -3.24 0.63
C PRO A 91 2.18 -3.88 -0.31
N THR A 92 1.70 -4.76 -1.19
CA THR A 92 2.46 -5.33 -2.30
C THR A 92 1.64 -5.20 -3.58
N ALA A 93 2.29 -5.28 -4.74
CA ALA A 93 1.59 -5.39 -6.01
C ALA A 93 1.66 -6.82 -6.53
N HIS A 94 0.69 -7.20 -7.37
CA HIS A 94 0.69 -8.48 -8.07
C HIS A 94 0.24 -8.30 -9.52
N ASP A 95 0.90 -8.98 -10.46
CA ASP A 95 0.50 -9.05 -11.87
C ASP A 95 -0.75 -9.92 -12.03
N VAL A 96 -1.79 -9.39 -12.67
CA VAL A 96 -3.01 -10.11 -13.03
C VAL A 96 -3.22 -10.03 -14.54
N SER A 97 -3.79 -11.09 -15.10
CA SER A 97 -4.12 -11.09 -16.53
C SER A 97 -5.28 -10.14 -16.82
N GLY A 98 -5.16 -9.34 -17.88
CA GLY A 98 -6.26 -8.51 -18.37
C GLY A 98 -5.84 -7.09 -18.74
N PRO A 99 -6.82 -6.21 -19.03
CA PRO A 99 -6.57 -4.83 -19.45
C PRO A 99 -6.00 -3.94 -18.32
N ILE A 100 -6.21 -4.33 -17.06
CA ILE A 100 -5.54 -3.73 -15.91
C ILE A 100 -4.57 -4.79 -15.38
N LYS A 101 -3.27 -4.54 -15.54
CA LYS A 101 -2.21 -5.53 -15.34
C LYS A 101 -1.86 -5.76 -13.87
N TYR A 102 -2.11 -4.80 -12.99
CA TYR A 102 -1.64 -4.88 -11.61
C TYR A 102 -2.77 -4.60 -10.63
N VAL A 103 -2.76 -5.33 -9.52
CA VAL A 103 -3.59 -5.06 -8.34
C VAL A 103 -2.72 -4.85 -7.12
N LEU A 104 -3.20 -4.02 -6.20
CA LEU A 104 -2.64 -3.96 -4.86
C LEU A 104 -3.11 -5.19 -4.09
N LEU A 105 -2.21 -5.85 -3.38
CA LEU A 105 -2.46 -7.05 -2.60
C LEU A 105 -2.01 -6.84 -1.14
N PRO A 106 -2.67 -5.94 -0.39
CA PRO A 106 -2.25 -5.62 0.97
C PRO A 106 -2.34 -6.84 1.87
N LYS A 107 -1.22 -7.15 2.52
CA LYS A 107 -1.05 -8.32 3.36
C LYS A 107 -1.19 -7.99 4.85
N LEU A 108 -2.06 -8.69 5.55
CA LEU A 108 -2.29 -8.61 6.98
C LEU A 108 -2.05 -9.97 7.62
N HIS A 109 -0.80 -10.28 7.97
CA HIS A 109 -0.52 -11.53 8.69
C HIS A 109 -1.11 -11.54 10.11
N GLU A 110 -1.41 -12.72 10.62
CA GLU A 110 -1.69 -12.94 12.04
C GLU A 110 -0.42 -12.80 12.90
N GLN A 111 0.72 -13.30 12.40
CA GLN A 111 2.02 -13.23 13.08
C GLN A 111 2.96 -12.28 12.33
N ARG A 112 3.49 -11.27 13.02
CA ARG A 112 4.44 -10.30 12.45
C ARG A 112 5.87 -10.66 12.82
N CYS A 113 6.77 -10.62 11.84
CA CYS A 113 8.20 -10.58 12.09
C CYS A 113 8.59 -9.14 12.43
N LEU A 114 9.05 -8.90 13.66
CA LEU A 114 9.50 -7.59 14.13
C LEU A 114 10.98 -7.65 14.46
N LEU A 115 11.69 -6.54 14.20
CA LEU A 115 13.07 -6.37 14.59
C LEU A 115 13.17 -5.41 15.78
N SER A 116 13.56 -5.94 16.94
CA SER A 116 13.90 -5.14 18.12
C SER A 116 15.34 -4.62 17.99
N PHE A 117 15.51 -3.33 17.71
CA PHE A 117 16.86 -2.74 17.55
C PHE A 117 17.77 -2.93 18.78
N PRO A 118 17.29 -2.82 20.04
CA PRO A 118 18.11 -3.12 21.21
C PRO A 118 18.64 -4.56 21.25
N GLU A 119 17.95 -5.50 20.61
CA GLU A 119 18.30 -6.92 20.55
C GLU A 119 18.98 -7.32 19.23
N LEU A 120 19.23 -6.35 18.33
CA LEU A 120 19.86 -6.61 17.04
C LEU A 120 21.29 -7.13 17.24
N ASN A 121 21.50 -8.41 16.93
CA ASN A 121 22.81 -9.01 16.97
C ASN A 121 23.68 -8.53 15.79
N VAL A 122 24.57 -7.56 16.06
CA VAL A 122 25.58 -7.11 15.11
C VAL A 122 26.91 -7.80 15.41
N ASN A 123 27.29 -8.77 14.57
CA ASN A 123 28.56 -9.48 14.73
C ASN A 123 29.77 -8.55 14.50
N ARG A 124 30.93 -8.95 15.06
CA ARG A 124 32.16 -8.14 15.00
C ARG A 124 32.64 -7.87 13.56
N GLY A 125 32.42 -8.80 12.64
CA GLY A 125 32.78 -8.66 11.23
C GLY A 125 31.97 -7.56 10.54
N ALA A 126 30.65 -7.55 10.73
CA ALA A 126 29.76 -6.52 10.24
C ALA A 126 30.14 -5.14 10.78
N ARG A 127 30.44 -5.03 12.08
CA ARG A 127 30.90 -3.77 12.69
C ARG A 127 32.19 -3.25 12.07
N ARG A 128 33.16 -4.13 11.78
CA ARG A 128 34.41 -3.76 11.13
C ARG A 128 34.18 -3.32 9.68
N ALA A 129 33.32 -4.01 8.94
CA ALA A 129 33.01 -3.69 7.56
C ALA A 129 32.25 -2.35 7.43
N ALA A 130 31.38 -2.03 8.39
CA ALA A 130 30.57 -0.82 8.39
C ALA A 130 31.40 0.47 8.24
N GLY A 131 32.64 0.51 8.78
CA GLY A 131 33.52 1.68 8.65
C GLY A 131 33.96 2.02 7.22
N ARG A 132 33.66 1.17 6.22
CA ARG A 132 33.95 1.41 4.80
C ARG A 132 32.78 2.06 4.05
N PHE A 133 31.63 2.20 4.70
CA PHE A 133 30.41 2.67 4.09
C PHE A 133 29.93 3.95 4.76
N SER A 134 29.13 4.73 4.03
CA SER A 134 28.34 5.81 4.60
C SER A 134 26.87 5.47 4.39
N ILE A 135 26.02 5.95 5.30
CA ILE A 135 24.57 5.81 5.20
C ILE A 135 23.98 7.21 5.04
N SER A 136 23.03 7.34 4.13
CA SER A 136 22.15 8.48 4.02
C SER A 136 20.72 8.01 4.11
N VAL A 137 19.83 8.94 4.47
CA VAL A 137 18.39 8.70 4.57
C VAL A 137 17.72 9.65 3.59
N ASP A 138 16.75 9.13 2.85
CA ASP A 138 15.92 9.89 1.93
C ASP A 138 16.68 10.75 0.91
N GLN A 139 17.71 10.17 0.28
CA GLN A 139 18.46 10.85 -0.78
C GLN A 139 18.27 10.26 -2.17
N ARG A 140 17.94 8.98 -2.27
CA ARG A 140 18.05 8.17 -3.50
C ARG A 140 16.97 7.11 -3.61
N PHE A 141 15.70 7.49 -3.42
CA PHE A 141 14.57 6.55 -3.46
C PHE A 141 14.55 5.68 -4.72
N ASP A 142 14.64 6.31 -5.90
CA ASP A 142 14.55 5.60 -7.19
C ASP A 142 15.69 4.60 -7.37
N GLU A 143 16.92 4.99 -7.03
CA GLU A 143 18.08 4.09 -7.12
C GLU A 143 17.95 2.91 -6.15
N VAL A 144 17.44 3.13 -4.93
CA VAL A 144 17.19 2.04 -3.97
C VAL A 144 16.15 1.06 -4.51
N VAL A 145 15.03 1.56 -5.06
CA VAL A 145 13.99 0.71 -5.65
C VAL A 145 14.51 -0.06 -6.85
N GLU A 146 15.27 0.59 -7.74
CA GLU A 146 15.89 -0.06 -8.90
C GLU A 146 16.79 -1.22 -8.47
N ARG A 147 17.67 -1.01 -7.49
CA ARG A 147 18.53 -2.08 -6.95
C ARG A 147 17.75 -3.20 -6.29
N CYS A 148 16.63 -2.91 -5.61
CA CYS A 148 15.74 -3.95 -5.08
C CYS A 148 15.14 -4.80 -6.19
N ILE A 149 14.71 -4.18 -7.30
CA ILE A 149 14.16 -4.88 -8.47
C ILE A 149 15.25 -5.68 -9.19
N GLU A 150 16.46 -5.13 -9.35
CA GLU A 150 17.59 -5.86 -9.94
C GLU A 150 17.91 -7.14 -9.14
N GLN A 151 17.87 -7.07 -7.80
CA GLN A 151 18.22 -8.19 -6.94
C GLN A 151 17.11 -9.25 -6.86
N HIS A 152 15.84 -8.84 -6.84
CA HIS A 152 14.70 -9.72 -6.53
C HIS A 152 13.70 -9.90 -7.68
N GLY A 153 13.94 -9.25 -8.82
CA GLY A 153 12.97 -9.08 -9.90
C GLY A 153 11.80 -8.17 -9.51
N GLU A 154 10.92 -7.92 -10.48
CA GLU A 154 9.61 -7.30 -10.23
C GLU A 154 8.66 -8.31 -9.55
N SER A 155 8.95 -8.66 -8.30
CA SER A 155 8.18 -9.65 -7.53
C SER A 155 6.97 -9.03 -6.83
N TRP A 156 7.17 -7.89 -6.16
CA TRP A 156 6.12 -7.14 -5.45
C TRP A 156 6.21 -5.63 -5.66
N LEU A 157 7.33 -5.13 -6.19
CA LEU A 157 7.58 -3.72 -6.54
C LEU A 157 7.23 -3.44 -8.01
N HIS A 158 5.99 -3.72 -8.42
CA HIS A 158 5.55 -3.37 -9.77
C HIS A 158 5.38 -1.85 -9.93
N PRO A 159 5.40 -1.32 -11.18
CA PRO A 159 5.38 0.12 -11.43
C PRO A 159 4.34 0.94 -10.62
N PRO A 160 3.05 0.55 -10.51
CA PRO A 160 2.07 1.41 -9.83
C PRO A 160 2.27 1.52 -8.31
N ILE A 161 2.80 0.49 -7.63
CA ILE A 161 3.11 0.61 -6.19
C ILE A 161 4.38 1.43 -5.96
N VAL A 162 5.33 1.35 -6.89
CA VAL A 162 6.54 2.20 -6.86
C VAL A 162 6.15 3.66 -7.02
N GLU A 163 5.25 4.02 -7.94
CA GLU A 163 4.72 5.38 -8.05
C GLU A 163 4.04 5.83 -6.75
N GLY A 164 3.18 4.99 -6.17
CA GLY A 164 2.50 5.32 -4.92
C GLY A 164 3.48 5.53 -3.75
N PHE A 165 4.53 4.72 -3.64
CA PHE A 165 5.59 4.92 -2.64
C PHE A 165 6.45 6.15 -2.94
N ARG A 166 6.73 6.45 -4.20
CA ARG A 166 7.45 7.65 -4.61
C ARG A 166 6.69 8.93 -4.22
N ASP A 167 5.37 8.94 -4.36
CA ASP A 167 4.55 10.07 -3.96
C ASP A 167 4.45 10.22 -2.43
N LEU A 168 4.56 9.13 -1.67
CA LEU A 168 4.69 9.18 -0.20
C LEU A 168 6.07 9.65 0.27
N TYR A 169 7.10 9.44 -0.55
CA TYR A 169 8.47 9.84 -0.27
C TYR A 169 8.71 11.35 -0.44
N ARG A 170 7.92 12.01 -1.30
CA ARG A 170 8.02 13.45 -1.60
C ARG A 170 7.46 14.31 -0.49
#